data_AF-A0AA38FFP7-F1
#
_entry.id   AF-A0AA38FFP7-F1
#
_cell.length_a   1.000
_cell.length_b   1.000
_cell.length_c   1.000
_cell.angle_alpha   90.00
_cell.angle_beta   90.00
_cell.angle_gamma   90.00
#
_symmetry.space_group_name_H-M   'P 1'
#
loop_
_entity.id
_entity.type
_entity.pdbx_description
1 polymer ?
#
loop_
_entity_poly.entity_id
_entity_poly.type
_entity_poly.pdbx_seq_one_letter_code
_entity_poly.pdbx_strand_id
1 'polypeptide(L)'
;ILTPYYSEETIYSKNDLELENEDGISIVFYLQKIFPDEWNNFMERLTCKRESAGWTSEENVLHLRYWASQRGQTLSRTVRGMMYYRRALKLQAFLDMASENEILEGYKAVAFPTEEDKKSQKSLYAQLEAVADMKFTYVATCQNYGIQKQNGDRRATDILNLMVNNPSLRVAYIDEVEERENNKVKKEYYSVLVKAFNNHDQ
;
A
#
# COMPACT_ATOMS: atom_id res chain seq x y z
N ILE A 1 -0.73 -13.56 -7.98
CA ILE A 1 0.22 -13.68 -6.85
C ILE A 1 1.51 -12.98 -7.28
N LEU A 2 2.04 -12.07 -6.46
CA LEU A 2 3.28 -11.35 -6.68
C LEU A 2 4.32 -11.85 -5.68
N THR A 3 5.49 -12.23 -6.17
CA THR A 3 6.62 -12.61 -5.33
C THR A 3 7.72 -11.58 -5.47
N PRO A 4 7.87 -10.66 -4.51
CA PRO A 4 8.99 -9.73 -4.51
C PRO A 4 10.33 -10.47 -4.36
N TYR A 5 11.42 -9.77 -4.68
CA TYR A 5 12.75 -10.28 -4.40
C TYR A 5 12.93 -10.50 -2.89
N TYR A 6 13.81 -11.44 -2.53
CA TYR A 6 14.08 -11.75 -1.13
C TYR A 6 14.56 -10.49 -0.39
N SER A 7 13.85 -10.12 0.69
CA SER A 7 14.08 -8.89 1.46
C SER A 7 13.86 -7.56 0.71
N GLU A 8 13.15 -7.55 -0.42
CA GLU A 8 12.78 -6.30 -1.10
C GLU A 8 11.93 -5.40 -0.19
N GLU A 9 12.26 -4.11 -0.15
CA GLU A 9 11.50 -3.12 0.61
C GLU A 9 10.25 -2.65 -0.15
N THR A 10 9.17 -2.38 0.58
CA THR A 10 7.91 -1.88 -0.01
C THR A 10 7.94 -0.39 -0.31
N ILE A 11 8.62 0.38 0.55
CA ILE A 11 8.91 1.81 0.37
C ILE A 11 10.35 2.11 0.80
N TYR A 12 11.00 3.06 0.14
CA TYR A 12 12.32 3.56 0.53
C TYR A 12 12.32 4.09 1.96
N SER A 13 13.44 3.95 2.65
CA SER A 13 13.72 4.65 3.89
C SER A 13 13.99 6.15 3.62
N LYS A 14 13.89 6.99 4.65
CA LYS A 14 14.33 8.39 4.52
C LYS A 14 15.81 8.48 4.16
N ASN A 15 16.63 7.62 4.77
CA ASN A 15 18.06 7.60 4.52
C ASN A 15 18.36 7.18 3.08
N ASP A 16 17.64 6.22 2.52
CA ASP A 16 17.86 5.76 1.13
C ASP A 16 17.61 6.89 0.13
N LEU A 17 16.67 7.78 0.45
CA LEU A 17 16.30 8.92 -0.37
C LEU A 17 17.33 10.04 -0.36
N GLU A 18 18.01 10.24 0.76
CA GLU A 18 18.95 11.33 1.01
C GLU A 18 20.40 10.90 0.78
N LEU A 19 20.71 9.60 0.88
CA LEU A 19 22.05 9.06 0.68
C LEU A 19 22.49 9.30 -0.77
N GLU A 20 23.63 9.97 -0.91
CA GLU A 20 24.27 10.21 -2.19
C GLU A 20 25.11 9.00 -2.62
N ASN A 21 25.11 8.70 -3.91
CA ASN A 21 26.01 7.72 -4.51
C ASN A 21 27.44 8.29 -4.69
N GLU A 22 28.32 7.54 -5.33
CA GLU A 22 29.72 7.95 -5.61
C GLU A 22 29.84 9.28 -6.39
N ASP A 23 28.80 9.64 -7.15
CA ASP A 23 28.73 10.88 -7.93
C ASP A 23 28.10 12.06 -7.17
N GLY A 24 27.74 11.89 -5.89
CA GLY A 24 27.04 12.91 -5.11
C GLY A 24 25.55 13.03 -5.44
N ILE A 25 24.95 11.99 -6.06
CA ILE A 25 23.55 12.01 -6.52
C ILE A 25 22.69 11.16 -5.59
N SER A 26 21.68 11.77 -4.97
CA SER A 26 20.65 11.08 -4.18
C SER A 26 19.46 10.63 -5.05
N ILE A 27 18.69 9.65 -4.56
CA ILE A 27 17.48 9.16 -5.27
C ILE A 27 16.49 10.30 -5.49
N VAL A 28 16.27 11.14 -4.48
CA VAL A 28 15.32 12.26 -4.59
C VAL A 28 15.79 13.27 -5.64
N PHE A 29 17.08 13.63 -5.64
CA PHE A 29 17.62 14.53 -6.65
C PHE A 29 17.46 13.95 -8.06
N TYR A 30 17.79 12.67 -8.24
CA TYR A 30 17.64 11.98 -9.52
C TYR A 30 16.18 12.01 -10.01
N LEU A 31 15.23 11.64 -9.15
CA LEU A 31 13.81 11.60 -9.50
C LEU A 31 13.23 13.00 -9.82
N GLN A 32 13.68 14.04 -9.11
CA GLN A 32 13.31 15.43 -9.42
C GLN A 32 13.77 15.85 -10.81
N LYS A 33 14.96 15.39 -11.24
CA LYS A 33 15.51 15.72 -12.56
C LYS A 33 14.80 15.01 -13.70
N ILE A 34 14.42 13.74 -13.52
CA ILE A 34 13.77 12.98 -14.59
C ILE A 34 12.23 13.16 -14.63
N PHE A 35 11.60 13.63 -13.54
CA PHE A 35 10.15 13.88 -13.48
C PHE A 35 9.81 15.28 -12.93
N PRO A 36 10.24 16.37 -13.59
CA PRO A 36 10.07 17.73 -13.06
C PRO A 36 8.60 18.13 -12.90
N ASP A 37 7.74 17.79 -13.86
CA ASP A 37 6.31 18.14 -13.81
C ASP A 37 5.58 17.36 -12.71
N GLU A 38 5.89 16.07 -12.54
CA GLU A 38 5.28 15.25 -11.49
C GLU A 38 5.75 15.66 -10.10
N TRP A 39 6.99 16.16 -9.99
CA TRP A 39 7.51 16.76 -8.78
C TRP A 39 6.75 18.04 -8.43
N ASN A 40 6.54 18.95 -9.40
CA ASN A 40 5.76 20.16 -9.19
C ASN A 40 4.33 19.84 -8.72
N ASN A 41 3.66 18.90 -9.39
CA ASN A 41 2.32 18.43 -8.99
C ASN A 41 2.31 17.80 -7.58
N PHE A 42 3.39 17.12 -7.19
CA PHE A 42 3.54 16.59 -5.84
C PHE A 42 3.71 17.68 -4.80
N MET A 43 4.57 18.65 -5.07
CA MET A 43 4.79 19.82 -4.21
C MET A 43 3.53 20.67 -4.05
N GLU A 44 2.76 20.85 -5.12
CA GLU A 44 1.46 21.53 -5.08
C GLU A 44 0.49 20.81 -4.14
N ARG A 45 0.33 19.49 -4.28
CA ARG A 45 -0.54 18.69 -3.39
C ARG A 45 -0.13 18.77 -1.91
N LEU A 46 1.17 18.76 -1.63
CA LEU A 46 1.67 18.95 -0.26
C LEU A 46 1.44 20.38 0.24
N THR A 47 1.53 21.37 -0.65
CA THR A 47 1.30 22.78 -0.32
C THR A 47 -0.17 23.06 -0.03
N CYS A 48 -1.11 22.41 -0.71
CA CYS A 48 -2.53 22.46 -0.34
C CYS A 48 -2.81 21.88 1.06
N LYS A 49 -1.92 21.04 1.60
CA LYS A 49 -1.98 20.57 2.99
C LYS A 49 -1.31 21.53 4.00
N ARG A 50 -0.70 22.65 3.56
CA ARG A 50 0.04 23.60 4.44
C ARG A 50 -0.80 24.39 5.41
N GLU A 51 -2.13 24.45 5.26
CA GLU A 51 -2.96 25.21 6.20
C GLU A 51 -2.91 24.65 7.64
N SER A 52 -2.28 23.50 7.90
CA SER A 52 -2.23 22.89 9.24
C SER A 52 -0.87 22.37 9.75
N ALA A 53 0.21 22.22 8.96
CA ALA A 53 1.48 21.73 9.51
C ALA A 53 2.73 22.13 8.70
N GLY A 54 3.82 22.43 9.41
CA GLY A 54 5.12 22.79 8.84
C GLY A 54 5.74 21.71 7.95
N TRP A 55 6.68 22.14 7.10
CA TRP A 55 7.31 21.36 6.03
C TRP A 55 7.93 20.03 6.50
N THR A 56 8.34 19.94 7.77
CA THR A 56 9.06 18.83 8.39
C THR A 56 8.17 17.80 9.10
N SER A 57 6.86 17.77 8.84
CA SER A 57 6.01 16.74 9.45
C SER A 57 6.40 15.34 8.96
N GLU A 58 6.31 14.35 9.85
CA GLU A 58 6.56 12.94 9.51
C GLU A 58 5.64 12.45 8.38
N GLU A 59 4.43 13.03 8.26
CA GLU A 59 3.48 12.77 7.19
C GLU A 59 4.03 13.18 5.81
N ASN A 60 4.66 14.35 5.71
CA ASN A 60 5.24 14.83 4.45
C ASN A 60 6.41 13.94 4.02
N VAL A 61 7.24 13.52 4.98
CA VAL A 61 8.33 12.57 4.74
C VAL A 61 7.78 11.24 4.23
N LEU A 62 6.72 10.73 4.84
CA LEU A 62 6.05 9.51 4.38
C LEU A 62 5.49 9.66 2.96
N HIS A 63 4.86 10.78 2.64
CA HIS A 63 4.38 11.06 1.28
C HIS A 63 5.51 11.12 0.25
N LEU A 64 6.66 11.70 0.60
CA LEU A 64 7.85 11.70 -0.24
C LEU A 64 8.37 10.27 -0.47
N ARG A 65 8.48 9.48 0.62
CA ARG A 65 8.85 8.06 0.54
C ARG A 65 7.94 7.29 -0.40
N TYR A 66 6.62 7.46 -0.30
CA TYR A 66 5.68 6.86 -1.24
C TYR A 66 5.88 7.36 -2.68
N TRP A 67 5.97 8.68 -2.89
CA TRP A 67 6.14 9.25 -4.23
C TRP A 67 7.40 8.71 -4.92
N ALA A 68 8.51 8.61 -4.19
CA ALA A 68 9.76 8.07 -4.70
C ALA A 68 9.67 6.57 -4.96
N SER A 69 9.11 5.80 -4.01
CA SER A 69 9.00 4.33 -4.12
C SER A 69 8.13 3.91 -5.29
N GLN A 70 7.08 4.67 -5.59
CA GLN A 70 6.21 4.42 -6.74
C GLN A 70 6.87 4.66 -8.10
N ARG A 71 8.08 5.24 -8.12
CA ARG A 71 8.90 5.48 -9.32
C ARG A 71 10.18 4.64 -9.33
N GLY A 72 10.74 4.37 -8.16
CA GLY A 72 12.01 3.67 -8.00
C GLY A 72 11.88 2.18 -7.65
N GLN A 73 10.91 1.78 -6.83
CA GLN A 73 10.82 0.40 -6.33
C GLN A 73 9.86 -0.47 -7.14
N THR A 74 10.24 -1.73 -7.34
CA THR A 74 9.50 -2.70 -8.18
C THR A 74 8.26 -3.23 -7.47
N LEU A 75 8.36 -3.62 -6.20
CA LEU A 75 7.22 -4.07 -5.41
C LEU A 75 6.14 -2.98 -5.32
N SER A 76 6.52 -1.76 -4.94
CA SER A 76 5.60 -0.61 -4.79
C SER A 76 4.82 -0.34 -6.09
N ARG A 77 5.54 -0.17 -7.22
CA ARG A 77 4.91 0.10 -8.53
C ARG A 77 4.01 -1.04 -8.99
N THR A 78 4.40 -2.29 -8.71
CA THR A 78 3.64 -3.46 -9.16
C THR A 78 2.35 -3.60 -8.37
N VAL A 79 2.40 -3.44 -7.06
CA VAL A 79 1.19 -3.43 -6.22
C VAL A 79 0.28 -2.29 -6.64
N ARG A 80 0.81 -1.08 -6.86
CA ARG A 80 0.01 0.05 -7.38
C ARG A 80 -0.67 -0.29 -8.71
N GLY A 81 0.06 -0.89 -9.65
CA GLY A 81 -0.48 -1.36 -10.92
C GLY A 81 -1.60 -2.38 -10.75
N MET A 82 -1.40 -3.38 -9.89
CA MET A 82 -2.42 -4.37 -9.56
C MET A 82 -3.69 -3.73 -9.00
N MET A 83 -3.54 -2.73 -8.15
CA MET A 83 -4.68 -2.02 -7.55
C MET A 83 -5.40 -1.12 -8.55
N TYR A 84 -4.77 -0.71 -9.64
CA TYR A 84 -5.48 -0.05 -10.74
C TYR A 84 -6.47 -0.97 -11.44
N TYR A 85 -6.16 -2.26 -11.61
CA TYR A 85 -7.14 -3.22 -12.14
C TYR A 85 -8.36 -3.33 -11.24
N ARG A 86 -8.17 -3.38 -9.92
CA ARG A 86 -9.29 -3.36 -8.98
C ARG A 86 -10.14 -2.09 -9.12
N ARG A 87 -9.51 -0.92 -9.21
CA ARG A 87 -10.23 0.35 -9.41
C ARG A 87 -11.01 0.37 -10.73
N ALA A 88 -10.44 -0.18 -11.79
CA ALA A 88 -11.11 -0.31 -13.08
C ALA A 88 -12.32 -1.26 -12.99
N LEU A 89 -12.20 -2.40 -12.30
CA LEU A 89 -13.31 -3.32 -12.06
C LEU A 89 -14.44 -2.67 -11.26
N LYS A 90 -14.11 -1.87 -10.23
CA LYS A 90 -15.12 -1.09 -9.50
C LYS A 90 -15.83 -0.09 -10.39
N LEU A 91 -15.10 0.62 -11.24
CA LEU A 91 -15.68 1.59 -12.17
C LEU A 91 -16.58 0.88 -13.20
N GLN A 92 -16.17 -0.26 -13.72
CA GLN A 92 -16.99 -1.05 -14.63
C GLN A 92 -18.28 -1.52 -13.93
N ALA A 93 -18.17 -2.09 -12.74
CA ALA A 93 -19.34 -2.50 -11.96
C ALA A 93 -20.26 -1.31 -11.64
N PHE A 94 -19.70 -0.11 -11.43
CA PHE A 94 -20.48 1.11 -11.24
C PHE A 94 -21.30 1.42 -12.48
N LEU A 95 -20.70 1.41 -13.67
CA LEU A 95 -21.42 1.68 -14.92
C LEU A 95 -22.50 0.62 -15.23
N ASP A 96 -22.28 -0.62 -14.80
CA ASP A 96 -23.23 -1.72 -15.00
C ASP A 96 -24.43 -1.68 -14.01
N MET A 97 -24.22 -1.15 -12.80
CA MET A 97 -25.19 -1.24 -11.69
C MET A 97 -25.83 0.09 -11.30
N ALA A 98 -25.21 1.23 -11.63
CA ALA A 98 -25.68 2.54 -11.24
C ALA A 98 -26.97 2.93 -11.95
N SER A 99 -27.88 3.55 -11.20
CA SER A 99 -29.04 4.23 -11.73
C SER A 99 -28.65 5.51 -12.47
N GLU A 100 -29.57 6.04 -13.30
CA GLU A 100 -29.36 7.28 -14.04
C GLU A 100 -29.01 8.47 -13.14
N ASN A 101 -29.61 8.54 -11.94
CA ASN A 101 -29.32 9.58 -10.94
C ASN A 101 -27.88 9.46 -10.40
N GLU A 102 -27.43 8.24 -10.09
CA GLU A 102 -26.07 8.00 -9.58
C GLU A 102 -25.00 8.26 -10.65
N ILE A 103 -25.31 7.98 -11.93
CA ILE A 103 -24.45 8.34 -13.06
C ILE A 103 -24.34 9.87 -13.19
N LEU A 104 -25.43 10.60 -12.96
CA LEU A 104 -25.46 12.06 -13.02
C LEU A 104 -24.65 12.72 -11.89
N GLU A 105 -24.72 12.17 -10.67
CA GLU A 105 -23.84 12.55 -9.53
C GLU A 105 -22.37 12.20 -9.80
N GLY A 106 -22.15 11.19 -10.65
CA GLY A 106 -20.86 10.77 -11.16
C GLY A 106 -20.07 9.90 -10.19
N TYR A 107 -19.00 9.28 -10.71
CA TYR A 107 -18.18 8.32 -9.97
C TYR A 107 -17.55 8.90 -8.68
N LYS A 108 -17.51 10.23 -8.50
CA LYS A 108 -17.00 10.87 -7.28
C LYS A 108 -17.83 10.50 -6.05
N ALA A 109 -19.15 10.35 -6.18
CA ALA A 109 -20.01 9.95 -5.07
C ALA A 109 -19.66 8.53 -4.55
N VAL A 110 -19.21 7.65 -5.45
CA VAL A 110 -18.80 6.28 -5.14
C VAL A 110 -17.31 6.18 -4.76
N ALA A 111 -16.45 7.03 -5.31
CA ALA A 111 -15.03 7.08 -4.98
C ALA A 111 -14.80 7.64 -3.56
N PHE A 112 -15.70 8.50 -3.09
CA PHE A 112 -15.67 9.11 -1.76
C PHE A 112 -16.98 8.81 -1.02
N PRO A 113 -17.22 7.55 -0.63
CA PRO A 113 -18.45 7.15 0.05
C PRO A 113 -18.56 7.83 1.42
N THR A 114 -19.78 8.12 1.84
CA THR A 114 -20.04 8.60 3.20
C THR A 114 -19.78 7.50 4.23
N GLU A 115 -19.63 7.86 5.50
CA GLU A 115 -19.49 6.87 6.58
C GLU A 115 -20.72 5.97 6.72
N GLU A 116 -21.89 6.45 6.30
CA GLU A 116 -23.13 5.66 6.26
C GLU A 116 -23.08 4.62 5.14
N ASP A 117 -22.61 5.01 3.95
CA ASP A 117 -22.43 4.09 2.81
C ASP A 117 -21.44 2.97 3.11
N LYS A 118 -20.36 3.28 3.85
CA LYS A 118 -19.37 2.27 4.27
C LYS A 118 -19.94 1.26 5.27
N LYS A 119 -20.91 1.66 6.10
CA LYS A 119 -21.55 0.80 7.11
C LYS A 119 -22.73 0.00 6.54
N SER A 120 -23.41 0.56 5.55
CA SER A 120 -24.56 -0.08 4.93
C SER A 120 -24.12 -1.16 3.94
N GLN A 121 -24.39 -2.43 4.26
CA GLN A 121 -24.15 -3.54 3.32
C GLN A 121 -25.02 -3.46 2.05
N LYS A 122 -26.08 -2.65 2.06
CA LYS A 122 -26.97 -2.45 0.91
C LYS A 122 -26.54 -1.29 0.02
N SER A 123 -25.57 -0.48 0.43
CA SER A 123 -25.13 0.67 -0.38
C SER A 123 -24.57 0.20 -1.73
N LEU A 124 -24.72 1.03 -2.76
CA LEU A 124 -24.08 0.78 -4.05
C LEU A 124 -22.57 0.60 -3.85
N TYR A 125 -21.94 1.41 -3.00
CA TYR A 125 -20.52 1.29 -2.66
C TYR A 125 -20.13 -0.12 -2.18
N ALA A 126 -20.87 -0.70 -1.22
CA ALA A 126 -20.59 -2.02 -0.69
C ALA A 126 -20.76 -3.12 -1.76
N GLN A 127 -21.77 -2.99 -2.62
CA GLN A 127 -21.99 -3.89 -3.74
C GLN A 127 -20.83 -3.84 -4.75
N LEU A 128 -20.33 -2.66 -5.07
CA LEU A 128 -19.22 -2.47 -5.99
C LEU A 128 -17.89 -3.00 -5.45
N GLU A 129 -17.62 -2.80 -4.16
CA GLU A 129 -16.49 -3.41 -3.47
C GLU A 129 -16.58 -4.95 -3.54
N ALA A 130 -17.75 -5.52 -3.26
CA ALA A 130 -17.96 -6.97 -3.34
C ALA A 130 -17.75 -7.53 -4.75
N VAL A 131 -18.29 -6.88 -5.78
CA VAL A 131 -18.10 -7.32 -7.18
C VAL A 131 -16.64 -7.29 -7.58
N ALA A 132 -15.90 -6.24 -7.20
CA ALA A 132 -14.48 -6.14 -7.49
C ALA A 132 -13.66 -7.22 -6.75
N ASP A 133 -13.98 -7.49 -5.49
CA ASP A 133 -13.29 -8.48 -4.67
C ASP A 133 -13.59 -9.93 -5.07
N MET A 134 -14.74 -10.19 -5.70
CA MET A 134 -15.06 -11.51 -6.26
C MET A 134 -14.19 -11.90 -7.46
N LYS A 135 -13.57 -10.94 -8.15
CA LYS A 135 -12.80 -11.22 -9.38
C LYS A 135 -11.40 -11.73 -9.11
N PHE A 136 -10.67 -11.08 -8.21
CA PHE A 136 -9.27 -11.41 -7.96
C PHE A 136 -8.92 -11.27 -6.48
N THR A 137 -8.24 -12.30 -5.96
CA THR A 137 -7.51 -12.21 -4.70
C THR A 137 -6.08 -11.79 -4.98
N TYR A 138 -5.72 -10.59 -4.54
CA TYR A 138 -4.36 -10.08 -4.69
C TYR A 138 -3.50 -10.54 -3.51
N VAL A 139 -2.38 -11.19 -3.81
CA VAL A 139 -1.46 -11.71 -2.79
C VAL A 139 -0.04 -11.27 -3.12
N ALA A 140 0.64 -10.65 -2.14
CA ALA A 140 2.07 -10.35 -2.18
C ALA A 140 2.81 -11.26 -1.18
N THR A 141 3.84 -11.98 -1.62
CA THR A 141 4.57 -12.94 -0.77
C THR A 141 5.79 -12.27 -0.12
N CYS A 142 5.56 -11.47 0.92
CA CYS A 142 6.62 -10.83 1.70
C CYS A 142 7.21 -11.83 2.71
N GLN A 143 8.05 -12.76 2.22
CA GLN A 143 8.52 -13.94 2.98
C GLN A 143 9.07 -13.61 4.38
N ASN A 144 9.81 -12.51 4.51
CA ASN A 144 10.48 -12.11 5.75
C ASN A 144 9.61 -11.27 6.70
N TYR A 145 8.33 -11.07 6.40
CA TYR A 145 7.45 -10.21 7.19
C TYR A 145 7.34 -10.68 8.65
N GLY A 146 7.25 -11.99 8.90
CA GLY A 146 7.18 -12.57 10.26
C GLY A 146 8.39 -12.18 11.12
N ILE A 147 9.59 -12.40 10.59
CA ILE A 147 10.85 -12.03 11.26
C ILE A 147 10.95 -10.51 11.46
N GLN A 148 10.56 -9.72 10.45
CA GLN A 148 10.55 -8.25 10.55
C GLN A 148 9.61 -7.76 11.65
N LYS A 149 8.44 -8.38 11.83
CA LYS A 149 7.52 -8.06 12.93
C LYS A 149 8.14 -8.37 14.29
N GLN A 150 8.72 -9.55 14.45
CA GLN A 150 9.34 -9.96 15.71
C GLN A 150 10.49 -9.04 16.12
N ASN A 151 11.25 -8.53 15.14
CA ASN A 151 12.39 -7.64 15.37
C ASN A 151 11.99 -6.15 15.50
N GLY A 152 10.72 -5.78 15.35
CA GLY A 152 10.29 -4.38 15.36
C GLY A 152 10.85 -3.56 14.20
N ASP A 153 11.12 -4.20 13.06
CA ASP A 153 11.69 -3.55 11.88
C ASP A 153 10.67 -2.61 11.20
N ARG A 154 11.10 -1.41 10.79
CA ARG A 154 10.27 -0.46 10.03
C ARG A 154 9.60 -1.10 8.80
N ARG A 155 10.25 -2.08 8.17
CA ARG A 155 9.75 -2.77 6.98
C ARG A 155 8.46 -3.52 7.27
N ALA A 156 8.27 -4.02 8.50
CA ALA A 156 7.01 -4.62 8.91
C ALA A 156 5.88 -3.57 8.96
N THR A 157 6.15 -2.39 9.51
CA THR A 157 5.18 -1.29 9.51
C THR A 157 4.86 -0.83 8.09
N ASP A 158 5.85 -0.76 7.21
CA ASP A 158 5.67 -0.38 5.82
C ASP A 158 4.83 -1.43 5.04
N ILE A 159 4.99 -2.73 5.32
CA ILE A 159 4.15 -3.81 4.77
C ILE A 159 2.72 -3.74 5.33
N LEU A 160 2.55 -3.47 6.63
CA LEU A 160 1.23 -3.28 7.22
C LEU A 160 0.51 -2.09 6.58
N ASN A 161 1.19 -0.96 6.42
CA ASN A 161 0.67 0.22 5.73
C ASN A 161 0.30 -0.09 4.27
N LEU A 162 1.08 -0.92 3.58
CA LEU A 162 0.74 -1.39 2.24
C LEU A 162 -0.60 -2.14 2.23
N MET A 163 -0.87 -3.00 3.20
CA MET A 163 -2.14 -3.72 3.33
C MET A 163 -3.29 -2.78 3.72
N VAL A 164 -3.08 -1.86 4.66
CA VAL A 164 -4.09 -0.88 5.08
C VAL A 164 -4.52 0.01 3.90
N ASN A 165 -3.55 0.46 3.11
CA ASN A 165 -3.83 1.29 1.93
C ASN A 165 -4.47 0.51 0.77
N ASN A 166 -4.43 -0.83 0.82
CA ASN A 166 -4.97 -1.70 -0.23
C ASN A 166 -5.77 -2.85 0.41
N PRO A 167 -7.02 -2.60 0.86
CA PRO A 167 -7.79 -3.55 1.67
C PRO A 167 -8.03 -4.94 1.06
N SER A 168 -7.98 -5.05 -0.28
CA SER A 168 -8.10 -6.31 -1.02
C SER A 168 -6.78 -7.08 -1.14
N LEU A 169 -5.64 -6.46 -0.80
CA LEU A 169 -4.34 -7.09 -0.80
C LEU A 169 -4.21 -8.01 0.43
N ARG A 170 -3.60 -9.16 0.20
CA ARG A 170 -3.18 -10.09 1.23
C ARG A 170 -1.67 -10.22 1.20
N VAL A 171 -1.06 -10.42 2.35
CA VAL A 171 0.37 -10.69 2.47
C VAL A 171 0.57 -12.11 2.95
N ALA A 172 1.34 -12.87 2.18
CA ALA A 172 1.78 -14.20 2.57
C ALA A 172 3.23 -14.14 3.06
N TYR A 173 3.54 -14.80 4.16
CA TYR A 173 4.89 -14.85 4.74
C TYR A 173 5.16 -16.17 5.46
N ILE A 174 6.41 -16.40 5.81
CA ILE A 174 6.83 -17.55 6.61
C ILE A 174 6.99 -17.10 8.07
N ASP A 175 6.23 -17.73 8.96
CA ASP A 175 6.36 -17.53 10.40
C ASP A 175 7.27 -18.61 10.97
N GLU A 176 8.24 -18.19 11.79
CA GLU A 176 9.19 -19.07 12.45
C GLU A 176 8.86 -19.11 13.94
N VAL A 177 8.55 -20.31 14.43
CA VAL A 177 8.24 -20.58 15.83
C VAL A 177 9.33 -21.49 16.40
N GLU A 178 9.95 -21.06 17.49
CA GLU A 178 10.92 -21.87 18.22
C GLU A 178 10.22 -22.71 19.28
N GLU A 179 10.19 -24.03 19.10
CA GLU A 179 9.72 -24.97 20.11
C GLU A 179 10.89 -25.62 20.86
N ARG A 180 10.73 -25.77 22.17
CA ARG A 180 11.68 -26.48 23.04
C ARG A 180 11.14 -27.88 23.32
N GLU A 181 11.66 -28.87 22.60
CA GLU A 181 11.37 -30.28 22.84
C GLU A 181 12.65 -30.98 23.33
N ASN A 182 12.61 -31.61 24.51
CA ASN A 182 13.72 -32.39 25.07
C ASN A 182 15.09 -31.68 25.09
N ASN A 183 15.14 -30.42 25.55
CA ASN A 183 16.37 -29.58 25.61
C ASN A 183 17.03 -29.29 24.24
N LYS A 184 16.36 -29.57 23.12
CA LYS A 184 16.78 -29.13 21.78
C LYS A 184 15.82 -28.04 21.28
N VAL A 185 16.39 -26.96 20.75
CA VAL A 185 15.61 -25.91 20.07
C VAL A 185 15.33 -26.40 18.66
N LYS A 186 14.06 -26.53 18.30
CA LYS A 186 13.61 -26.89 16.97
C LYS A 186 12.84 -25.70 16.38
N LYS A 187 13.18 -25.34 15.14
CA LYS A 187 12.48 -24.29 14.39
C LYS A 187 11.39 -24.92 13.55
N GLU A 188 10.17 -24.45 13.74
CA GLU A 188 9.03 -24.84 12.93
C GLU A 188 8.59 -23.66 12.05
N TYR A 189 8.22 -23.97 10.81
CA TYR A 189 7.91 -22.99 9.79
C TYR A 189 6.45 -23.12 9.37
N TYR A 190 5.71 -22.03 9.51
CA TYR A 190 4.29 -21.95 9.14
C TYR A 190 4.11 -20.98 7.98
N SER A 191 3.32 -21.36 6.98
CA SER A 191 2.89 -20.45 5.92
C SER A 191 1.67 -19.68 6.39
N VAL A 192 1.78 -18.36 6.47
CA VAL A 192 0.72 -17.49 6.99
C VAL A 192 0.23 -16.56 5.88
N LEU A 193 -1.08 -16.37 5.78
CA LEU A 193 -1.72 -15.40 4.89
C LEU A 193 -2.55 -14.44 5.73
N VAL A 194 -2.19 -13.15 5.69
CA VAL A 194 -2.85 -12.10 6.48
C VAL A 194 -3.46 -11.01 5.60
N LYS A 195 -4.38 -10.25 6.19
CA LYS A 195 -4.93 -9.00 5.69
C LYS A 195 -4.83 -7.90 6.74
N ALA A 196 -4.90 -6.65 6.31
CA ALA A 196 -5.13 -5.56 7.25
C ALA A 196 -6.59 -5.54 7.72
N PHE A 197 -6.80 -5.40 9.03
CA PHE A 197 -8.09 -5.12 9.65
C PHE A 197 -7.85 -4.20 10.86
N ASN A 198 -8.56 -3.06 10.92
CA ASN A 198 -8.40 -2.06 11.98
C ASN A 198 -6.94 -1.65 12.27
N ASN A 199 -6.13 -1.46 11.22
CA ASN A 199 -4.69 -1.16 11.30
C ASN A 199 -3.83 -2.24 11.98
N HIS A 200 -4.33 -3.48 12.05
CA HIS A 200 -3.58 -4.65 12.48
C HIS A 200 -3.58 -5.71 11.37
N ASP A 201 -2.55 -6.54 11.33
CA ASP A 201 -2.56 -7.74 10.51
C ASP A 201 -3.38 -8.85 11.19
N GLN A 202 -4.30 -9.46 10.45
CA GLN A 202 -5.18 -10.55 10.89
C GLN A 202 -5.24 -11.66 9.84
#